data_AF-A0A661ZFU3-F1
#
_entry.id   AF-A0A661ZFU3-F1
#
_cell.length_a   1.000
_cell.length_b   1.000
_cell.length_c   1.000
_cell.angle_alpha   90.00
_cell.angle_beta   90.00
_cell.angle_gamma   90.00
#
_symmetry.space_group_name_H-M   'P 1'
#
loop_
_entity.id
_entity.type
_entity.pdbx_description
1 polymer ?
#
loop_
_entity_poly.entity_id
_entity_poly.type
_entity_poly.pdbx_seq_one_letter_code
_entity_poly.pdbx_strand_id
1 'polypeptide(L)'
;MSANPDELRKGELIKYLEDKEQPLPGYMISILRQLAGGITYKTILMLDMAKYSSAKTQSAYDLIRSCLNDTIMDHQYLRNWLDNLDNMNADLQIVSSYLAEGDYTSAQTMLDIIAGLYGLEGDALVDYNDYKSFIEMQINWQQQGRNISDLDGLEIAIMVDYAENKRGKASMAAKGLLEYAYGYNYCDCLPVNDTSAWKSSVVDPFAVTGESNLFIEATPNPASTWVAFDYELPVYATGALLQVSGMNGKAIVSFRLSGKQGQKVWDIRDVEKGVYLYTLKVGSTNKSGKLIVE
;
A
#
# COMPACT_ATOMS: atom_id res chain seq x y z
N MET A 1 -19.81 33.03 -0.30
CA MET A 1 -20.01 31.62 -0.69
C MET A 1 -18.67 31.11 -1.18
N SER A 2 -17.92 30.38 -0.36
CA SER A 2 -16.64 29.79 -0.82
C SER A 2 -16.94 28.62 -1.75
N ALA A 3 -16.31 28.62 -2.93
CA ALA A 3 -16.42 27.50 -3.87
C ALA A 3 -15.88 26.22 -3.23
N ASN A 4 -16.49 25.06 -3.53
CA ASN A 4 -16.06 23.77 -3.00
C ASN A 4 -14.77 23.30 -3.71
N PRO A 5 -13.60 23.28 -3.04
CA PRO A 5 -12.33 22.88 -3.64
C PRO A 5 -12.35 21.47 -4.26
N ASP A 6 -13.07 20.52 -3.64
CA ASP A 6 -13.15 19.14 -4.13
C ASP A 6 -13.81 19.04 -5.51
N GLU A 7 -14.84 19.84 -5.78
CA GLU A 7 -15.52 19.87 -7.09
C GLU A 7 -14.67 20.58 -8.15
N LEU A 8 -13.91 21.60 -7.75
CA LEU A 8 -13.00 22.30 -8.66
C LEU A 8 -11.81 21.42 -9.06
N ARG A 9 -11.36 20.52 -8.18
CA ARG A 9 -10.25 19.59 -8.43
C ARG A 9 -10.58 18.49 -9.46
N LYS A 10 -11.85 18.12 -9.63
CA LYS A 10 -12.29 17.16 -10.66
C LYS A 10 -12.07 17.67 -12.09
N GLY A 11 -11.85 18.97 -12.28
CA GLY A 11 -11.57 19.57 -13.59
C GLY A 11 -12.78 19.70 -14.52
N GLU A 12 -13.80 18.85 -14.38
CA GLU A 12 -15.03 18.88 -15.20
C GLU A 12 -15.78 20.22 -15.08
N LEU A 13 -15.96 20.71 -13.86
CA LEU A 13 -16.61 22.01 -13.62
C LEU A 13 -15.80 23.17 -14.20
N ILE A 14 -14.47 23.15 -14.03
CA ILE A 14 -13.60 24.20 -14.56
C ILE A 14 -13.65 24.19 -16.09
N LYS A 15 -13.56 23.02 -16.71
CA LYS A 15 -13.64 22.83 -18.15
C LYS A 15 -14.98 23.30 -18.71
N TYR A 16 -16.09 22.96 -18.06
CA TYR A 16 -17.42 23.46 -18.43
C TYR A 16 -17.50 25.00 -18.37
N LEU A 17 -16.90 25.63 -17.36
CA LEU A 17 -16.90 27.08 -17.21
C LEU A 17 -15.97 27.79 -18.23
N GLU A 18 -14.96 27.09 -18.72
CA GLU A 18 -14.06 27.53 -19.81
C GLU A 18 -14.73 27.41 -21.20
N ASP A 19 -15.59 26.40 -21.40
CA ASP A 19 -16.08 26.03 -22.74
C ASP A 19 -17.55 26.46 -23.03
N LYS A 20 -18.29 27.00 -22.06
CA LYS A 20 -19.69 27.42 -22.25
C LYS A 20 -19.85 28.60 -23.22
N GLU A 21 -21.05 28.79 -23.79
CA GLU A 21 -21.35 29.84 -24.79
C GLU A 21 -20.86 31.26 -24.42
N GLN A 22 -20.87 31.59 -23.12
CA GLN A 22 -20.26 32.81 -22.59
C GLN A 22 -19.21 32.43 -21.55
N PRO A 23 -17.96 32.14 -21.95
CA PRO A 23 -16.96 31.58 -21.07
C PRO A 23 -16.63 32.53 -19.92
N LEU A 24 -16.27 31.98 -18.75
CA LEU A 24 -15.80 32.83 -17.66
C LEU A 24 -14.49 33.52 -18.05
N PRO A 25 -14.28 34.79 -17.67
CA PRO A 25 -13.01 35.45 -17.87
C PRO A 25 -11.83 34.64 -17.28
N GLY A 26 -10.70 34.60 -18.00
CA GLY A 26 -9.54 33.78 -17.62
C GLY A 26 -9.02 34.06 -16.21
N TYR A 27 -9.11 35.30 -15.71
CA TYR A 27 -8.72 35.64 -14.35
C TYR A 27 -9.64 35.00 -13.27
N MET A 28 -10.94 34.82 -13.56
CA MET A 28 -11.86 34.14 -12.65
C MET A 28 -11.60 32.64 -12.65
N ILE A 29 -11.26 32.06 -13.80
CA ILE A 29 -10.81 30.66 -13.92
C ILE A 29 -9.52 30.43 -13.13
N SER A 30 -8.54 31.34 -13.20
CA SER A 30 -7.32 31.21 -12.39
C SER A 30 -7.59 31.28 -10.89
N ILE A 31 -8.54 32.13 -10.44
CA ILE A 31 -8.96 32.19 -9.03
C ILE A 31 -9.60 30.86 -8.61
N LEU A 32 -10.48 30.29 -9.44
CA LEU A 32 -11.10 28.98 -9.16
C LEU A 32 -10.06 27.85 -9.09
N ARG A 33 -9.07 27.84 -9.98
CA ARG A 33 -7.95 26.89 -9.94
C ARG A 33 -7.09 27.04 -8.67
N GLN A 34 -6.89 28.27 -8.20
CA GLN A 34 -6.18 28.53 -6.96
C GLN A 34 -6.97 28.05 -5.73
N LEU A 35 -8.30 28.25 -5.74
CA LEU A 35 -9.21 27.76 -4.68
C LEU A 35 -9.34 26.23 -4.66
N ALA A 36 -9.14 25.55 -5.80
CA ALA A 36 -9.11 24.09 -5.90
C ALA A 36 -7.97 23.43 -5.10
N GLY A 37 -6.94 24.19 -4.71
CA GLY A 37 -5.85 23.72 -3.84
C GLY A 37 -6.22 23.63 -2.36
N GLY A 38 -7.40 24.13 -1.96
CA GLY A 38 -7.87 24.04 -0.58
C GLY A 38 -8.25 22.61 -0.17
N ILE A 39 -7.97 22.23 1.07
CA ILE A 39 -8.47 20.98 1.67
C ILE A 39 -9.85 21.25 2.25
N THR A 40 -10.81 20.37 1.99
CA THR A 40 -12.16 20.50 2.56
C THR A 40 -12.29 19.69 3.84
N TYR A 41 -13.29 20.02 4.67
CA TYR A 41 -13.63 19.21 5.83
C TYR A 41 -14.00 17.77 5.44
N LYS A 42 -14.60 17.56 4.25
CA LYS A 42 -14.86 16.22 3.71
C LYS A 42 -13.56 15.48 3.42
N THR A 43 -12.57 16.13 2.81
CA THR A 43 -11.26 15.50 2.54
C THR A 43 -10.57 15.09 3.83
N ILE A 44 -10.63 15.92 4.88
CA ILE A 44 -10.07 15.60 6.21
C ILE A 44 -10.79 14.39 6.82
N LEU A 45 -12.12 14.38 6.82
CA LEU A 45 -12.88 13.24 7.33
C LEU A 45 -12.58 11.95 6.57
N MET A 46 -12.43 12.00 5.23
CA MET A 46 -12.04 10.83 4.45
C MET A 46 -10.63 10.35 4.81
N LEU A 47 -9.69 11.27 5.07
CA LEU A 47 -8.35 10.92 5.54
C LEU A 47 -8.39 10.27 6.92
N ASP A 48 -9.16 10.81 7.85
CA ASP A 48 -9.35 10.25 9.19
C ASP A 48 -9.99 8.87 9.11
N MET A 49 -11.04 8.70 8.29
CA MET A 49 -11.66 7.40 8.03
C MET A 49 -10.65 6.39 7.49
N ALA A 50 -9.80 6.78 6.54
CA ALA A 50 -8.75 5.92 5.99
C ALA A 50 -7.71 5.55 7.06
N LYS A 51 -7.29 6.51 7.91
CA LYS A 51 -6.36 6.27 9.02
C LYS A 51 -6.93 5.25 10.01
N TYR A 52 -8.17 5.45 10.47
CA TYR A 52 -8.81 4.53 11.40
C TYR A 52 -9.10 3.17 10.78
N SER A 53 -9.52 3.12 9.51
CA SER A 53 -9.70 1.87 8.78
C SER A 53 -8.40 1.09 8.68
N SER A 54 -7.28 1.74 8.33
CA SER A 54 -5.97 1.09 8.28
C SER A 54 -5.53 0.54 9.64
N ALA A 55 -5.72 1.31 10.71
CA ALA A 55 -5.37 0.87 12.06
C ALA A 55 -6.23 -0.34 12.49
N LYS A 56 -7.54 -0.30 12.24
CA LYS A 56 -8.46 -1.42 12.50
C LYS A 56 -8.03 -2.68 11.74
N THR A 57 -7.75 -2.55 10.45
CA THR A 57 -7.31 -3.67 9.60
C THR A 57 -5.99 -4.26 10.09
N GLN A 58 -5.03 -3.42 10.49
CA GLN A 58 -3.76 -3.91 11.05
C GLN A 58 -4.00 -4.72 12.33
N SER A 59 -4.80 -4.21 13.27
CA SER A 59 -5.11 -4.93 14.50
C SER A 59 -5.86 -6.25 14.26
N ALA A 60 -6.76 -6.29 13.28
CA ALA A 60 -7.43 -7.53 12.88
C ALA A 60 -6.42 -8.56 12.34
N TYR A 61 -5.46 -8.14 11.51
CA TYR A 61 -4.40 -9.03 11.05
C TYR A 61 -3.47 -9.52 12.16
N ASP A 62 -3.18 -8.68 13.17
CA ASP A 62 -2.40 -9.09 14.33
C ASP A 62 -3.11 -10.21 15.11
N LEU A 63 -4.43 -10.12 15.27
CA LEU A 63 -5.25 -11.14 15.93
C LEU A 63 -5.37 -12.43 15.11
N ILE A 64 -5.56 -12.31 13.79
CA ILE A 64 -5.53 -13.46 12.88
C ILE A 64 -4.17 -14.17 12.98
N ARG A 65 -3.07 -13.41 12.91
CA ARG A 65 -1.72 -13.97 13.03
C ARG A 65 -1.50 -14.62 14.39
N SER A 66 -1.99 -14.03 15.48
CA SER A 66 -1.92 -14.64 16.80
C SER A 66 -2.65 -15.96 16.85
N CYS A 67 -3.88 -16.02 16.31
CA CYS A 67 -4.70 -17.23 16.25
C CYS A 67 -4.02 -18.34 15.43
N LEU A 68 -3.45 -17.99 14.26
CA LEU A 68 -2.77 -18.95 13.39
C LEU A 68 -1.48 -19.53 14.00
N ASN A 69 -0.86 -18.83 14.96
CA ASN A 69 0.34 -19.28 15.66
C ASN A 69 0.04 -19.90 17.04
N ASP A 70 -1.23 -20.05 17.41
CA ASP A 70 -1.61 -20.73 18.64
C ASP A 70 -1.40 -22.25 18.51
N THR A 71 -1.12 -22.89 19.63
CA THR A 71 -1.04 -24.35 19.77
C THR A 71 -2.36 -25.07 19.49
N ILE A 72 -3.50 -24.39 19.67
CA ILE A 72 -4.83 -24.91 19.34
C ILE A 72 -5.54 -23.89 18.46
N MET A 73 -5.90 -24.28 17.24
CA MET A 73 -6.60 -23.41 16.31
C MET A 73 -8.09 -23.28 16.70
N ASP A 74 -8.52 -22.07 17.03
CA ASP A 74 -9.93 -21.73 17.12
C ASP A 74 -10.43 -21.18 15.78
N HIS A 75 -10.96 -22.08 14.96
CA HIS A 75 -11.43 -21.74 13.62
C HIS A 75 -12.63 -20.78 13.63
N GLN A 76 -13.48 -20.80 14.67
CA GLN A 76 -14.60 -19.88 14.76
C GLN A 76 -14.10 -18.46 15.08
N TYR A 77 -13.15 -18.34 16.01
CA TYR A 77 -12.50 -17.06 16.29
C TYR A 77 -11.77 -16.51 15.06
N LEU A 78 -11.03 -17.37 14.34
CA LEU A 78 -10.36 -17.01 13.10
C LEU A 78 -11.35 -16.46 12.06
N ARG A 79 -12.44 -17.19 11.79
CA ARG A 79 -13.47 -16.77 10.82
C ARG A 79 -14.14 -15.46 11.21
N ASN A 80 -14.42 -15.24 12.49
CA ASN A 80 -14.99 -13.96 12.96
C ASN A 80 -14.07 -12.77 12.63
N TRP A 81 -12.75 -12.92 12.78
CA TRP A 81 -11.81 -11.86 12.43
C TRP A 81 -11.64 -11.69 10.92
N LEU A 82 -11.67 -12.78 10.15
CA LEU A 82 -11.64 -12.72 8.70
C LEU A 82 -12.90 -12.02 8.15
N ASP A 83 -14.08 -12.36 8.64
CA ASP A 83 -15.35 -11.74 8.25
C ASP A 83 -15.35 -10.23 8.51
N ASN A 84 -14.78 -9.81 9.66
CA ASN A 84 -14.63 -8.39 10.01
C ASN A 84 -13.71 -7.58 9.07
N LEU A 85 -12.89 -8.24 8.23
CA LEU A 85 -12.07 -7.58 7.22
C LEU A 85 -12.85 -7.21 5.95
N ASP A 86 -14.04 -7.80 5.75
CA ASP A 86 -15.00 -7.44 4.69
C ASP A 86 -14.35 -7.30 3.30
N ASN A 87 -13.62 -8.34 2.88
CA ASN A 87 -13.02 -8.38 1.56
C ASN A 87 -12.85 -9.81 1.05
N MET A 88 -12.82 -9.95 -0.28
CA MET A 88 -12.81 -11.24 -0.95
C MET A 88 -11.65 -12.15 -0.53
N ASN A 89 -10.47 -11.60 -0.23
CA ASN A 89 -9.33 -12.43 0.19
C ASN A 89 -9.52 -13.02 1.59
N ALA A 90 -10.26 -12.34 2.47
CA ALA A 90 -10.63 -12.88 3.77
C ALA A 90 -11.69 -14.00 3.61
N ASP A 91 -12.66 -13.80 2.73
CA ASP A 91 -13.68 -14.83 2.43
C ASP A 91 -13.09 -16.12 1.84
N LEU A 92 -12.07 -16.00 0.99
CA LEU A 92 -11.35 -17.17 0.49
C LEU A 92 -10.55 -17.89 1.61
N GLN A 93 -10.06 -17.16 2.61
CA GLN A 93 -9.44 -17.75 3.79
C GLN A 93 -10.48 -18.41 4.70
N ILE A 94 -11.71 -17.88 4.76
CA ILE A 94 -12.83 -18.54 5.44
C ILE A 94 -13.10 -19.90 4.79
N VAL A 95 -13.17 -19.98 3.46
CA VAL A 95 -13.26 -21.27 2.73
C VAL A 95 -12.14 -22.22 3.15
N SER A 96 -10.89 -21.73 3.15
CA SER A 96 -9.72 -22.53 3.53
C SER A 96 -9.79 -23.04 4.98
N SER A 97 -10.35 -22.23 5.89
CA SER A 97 -10.55 -22.63 7.28
C SER A 97 -11.55 -23.78 7.44
N TYR A 98 -12.62 -23.80 6.63
CA TYR A 98 -13.58 -24.90 6.62
C TYR A 98 -12.97 -26.19 6.06
N LEU A 99 -12.15 -26.09 5.01
CA LEU A 99 -11.40 -27.25 4.48
C LEU A 99 -10.48 -27.86 5.54
N ALA A 100 -9.80 -27.02 6.32
CA ALA A 100 -8.90 -27.47 7.39
C ALA A 100 -9.64 -28.23 8.50
N GLU A 101 -10.90 -27.87 8.79
CA GLU A 101 -11.78 -28.59 9.74
C GLU A 101 -12.46 -29.83 9.13
N GLY A 102 -12.34 -30.04 7.82
CA GLY A 102 -13.09 -31.07 7.10
C GLY A 102 -14.57 -30.76 6.91
N ASP A 103 -15.01 -29.52 7.15
CA ASP A 103 -16.37 -29.06 6.88
C ASP A 103 -16.50 -28.64 5.40
N TYR A 104 -16.50 -29.64 4.53
CA TYR A 104 -16.59 -29.43 3.09
C TYR A 104 -17.93 -28.82 2.64
N THR A 105 -19.00 -29.01 3.43
CA THR A 105 -20.33 -28.46 3.11
C THR A 105 -20.34 -26.94 3.26
N SER A 106 -19.80 -26.44 4.37
CA SER A 106 -19.66 -25.00 4.60
C SER A 106 -18.68 -24.36 3.63
N ALA A 107 -17.57 -25.05 3.32
CA ALA A 107 -16.62 -24.61 2.30
C ALA A 107 -17.28 -24.42 0.92
N GLN A 108 -18.05 -25.41 0.47
CA GLN A 108 -18.77 -25.35 -0.81
C GLN A 108 -19.80 -24.21 -0.82
N THR A 109 -20.59 -24.09 0.25
CA THR A 109 -21.60 -23.04 0.36
C THR A 109 -20.99 -21.65 0.23
N MET A 110 -19.84 -21.42 0.88
CA MET A 110 -19.13 -20.15 0.79
C MET A 110 -18.58 -19.91 -0.63
N LEU A 111 -18.00 -20.92 -1.28
CA LEU A 111 -17.55 -20.83 -2.68
C LEU A 111 -18.67 -20.48 -3.66
N ASP A 112 -19.89 -20.96 -3.43
CA ASP A 112 -21.02 -20.69 -4.31
C ASP A 112 -21.50 -19.23 -4.22
N ILE A 113 -21.28 -18.57 -3.09
CA ILE A 113 -21.79 -17.22 -2.82
C ILE A 113 -20.82 -16.11 -3.23
N ILE A 114 -19.49 -16.33 -3.10
CA ILE A 114 -18.47 -15.27 -3.27
C ILE A 114 -18.58 -14.54 -4.63
N ALA A 115 -18.78 -15.26 -5.74
CA ALA A 115 -18.89 -14.60 -7.05
C ALA A 115 -20.04 -13.59 -7.11
N GLY A 116 -21.20 -13.95 -6.54
CA GLY A 116 -22.37 -13.07 -6.46
C GLY A 116 -22.19 -11.95 -5.45
N LEU A 117 -21.57 -12.23 -4.30
CA LEU A 117 -21.32 -11.25 -3.25
C LEU A 117 -20.46 -10.07 -3.73
N TYR A 118 -19.43 -10.35 -4.54
CA TYR A 118 -18.53 -9.33 -5.07
C TYR A 118 -18.88 -8.87 -6.50
N GLY A 119 -19.97 -9.36 -7.08
CA GLY A 119 -20.38 -9.02 -8.44
C GLY A 119 -19.28 -9.27 -9.47
N LEU A 120 -18.62 -10.43 -9.40
CA LEU A 120 -17.49 -10.74 -10.28
C LEU A 120 -17.95 -10.93 -11.72
N GLU A 121 -17.27 -10.26 -12.65
CA GLU A 121 -17.54 -10.31 -14.09
C GLU A 121 -16.24 -10.39 -14.89
N GLY A 122 -16.35 -10.73 -16.18
CA GLY A 122 -15.21 -10.79 -17.11
C GLY A 122 -14.08 -11.69 -16.61
N ASP A 123 -12.83 -11.21 -16.75
CA ASP A 123 -11.63 -11.95 -16.36
C ASP A 123 -11.61 -12.29 -14.86
N ALA A 124 -12.17 -11.44 -14.00
CA ALA A 124 -12.21 -11.70 -12.55
C ALA A 124 -13.12 -12.89 -12.21
N LEU A 125 -14.23 -13.06 -12.93
CA LEU A 125 -15.11 -14.22 -12.78
C LEU A 125 -14.45 -15.49 -13.32
N VAL A 126 -13.70 -15.40 -14.43
CA VAL A 126 -12.94 -16.53 -14.99
C VAL A 126 -11.88 -17.00 -13.98
N ASP A 127 -11.05 -16.09 -13.47
CA ASP A 127 -10.01 -16.41 -12.47
C ASP A 127 -10.62 -17.01 -11.19
N TYR A 128 -11.79 -16.51 -10.78
CA TYR A 128 -12.51 -17.05 -9.62
C TYR A 128 -13.05 -18.46 -9.88
N ASN A 129 -13.63 -18.72 -11.05
CA ASN A 129 -14.15 -20.04 -11.41
C ASN A 129 -13.03 -21.07 -11.50
N ASP A 130 -11.86 -20.73 -12.05
CA ASP A 130 -10.69 -21.60 -12.04
C ASP A 130 -10.26 -21.91 -10.58
N TYR A 131 -10.25 -20.91 -9.69
CA TYR A 131 -9.97 -21.12 -8.26
C TYR A 131 -11.01 -22.02 -7.59
N LYS A 132 -12.29 -21.78 -7.86
CA LYS A 132 -13.39 -22.58 -7.32
C LYS A 132 -13.25 -24.04 -7.73
N SER A 133 -13.02 -24.31 -9.02
CA SER A 133 -12.82 -25.67 -9.53
C SER A 133 -11.59 -26.35 -8.95
N PHE A 134 -10.49 -25.60 -8.70
CA PHE A 134 -9.34 -26.13 -7.95
C PHE A 134 -9.74 -26.60 -6.54
N ILE A 135 -10.47 -25.77 -5.79
CA ILE A 135 -10.88 -26.11 -4.42
C ILE A 135 -11.91 -27.25 -4.41
N GLU A 136 -12.83 -27.30 -5.37
CA GLU A 136 -13.78 -28.41 -5.51
C GLU A 136 -13.07 -29.75 -5.75
N MET A 137 -12.01 -29.75 -6.56
CA MET A 137 -11.19 -30.94 -6.73
C MET A 137 -10.46 -31.30 -5.42
N GLN A 138 -10.01 -30.29 -4.66
CA GLN A 138 -9.44 -30.51 -3.34
C GLN A 138 -10.42 -31.15 -2.36
N ILE A 139 -11.65 -30.66 -2.32
CA ILE A 139 -12.73 -31.25 -1.53
C ILE A 139 -12.94 -32.72 -1.90
N ASN A 140 -12.98 -33.03 -3.20
CA ASN A 140 -13.23 -34.40 -3.69
C ASN A 140 -12.16 -35.40 -3.21
N TRP A 141 -10.87 -35.08 -3.35
CA TRP A 141 -9.83 -36.01 -2.89
C TRP A 141 -9.77 -36.09 -1.36
N GLN A 142 -10.02 -34.99 -0.63
CA GLN A 142 -10.03 -35.01 0.84
C GLN A 142 -11.19 -35.85 1.39
N GLN A 143 -12.37 -35.80 0.75
CA GLN A 143 -13.49 -36.68 1.08
C GLN A 143 -13.21 -38.17 0.85
N GLN A 144 -12.32 -38.49 -0.09
CA GLN A 144 -11.85 -39.85 -0.34
C GLN A 144 -10.74 -40.28 0.64
N GLY A 145 -10.38 -39.44 1.62
CA GLY A 145 -9.28 -39.68 2.54
C GLY A 145 -7.90 -39.60 1.89
N ARG A 146 -7.81 -39.03 0.69
CA ARG A 146 -6.57 -38.79 -0.04
C ARG A 146 -6.02 -37.42 0.33
N ASN A 147 -4.69 -37.30 0.28
CA ASN A 147 -4.03 -36.01 0.45
C ASN A 147 -3.35 -35.56 -0.85
N ILE A 148 -2.71 -34.39 -0.81
CA ILE A 148 -2.04 -33.79 -1.97
C ILE A 148 -0.92 -34.65 -2.57
N SER A 149 -0.45 -35.70 -1.88
CA SER A 149 0.59 -36.63 -2.38
C SER A 149 0.00 -37.84 -3.12
N ASP A 150 -1.32 -38.01 -3.09
CA ASP A 150 -2.02 -39.18 -3.63
C ASP A 150 -2.75 -38.88 -4.94
N LEU A 151 -2.41 -37.79 -5.65
CA LEU A 151 -3.08 -37.41 -6.90
C LEU A 151 -2.76 -38.42 -8.01
N ASP A 152 -3.76 -38.69 -8.83
CA ASP A 152 -3.61 -39.55 -10.00
C ASP A 152 -3.05 -38.78 -11.20
N GLY A 153 -2.75 -39.50 -12.29
CA GLY A 153 -2.16 -38.89 -13.48
C GLY A 153 -3.06 -37.86 -14.17
N LEU A 154 -4.39 -37.97 -14.06
CA LEU A 154 -5.33 -37.01 -14.63
C LEU A 154 -5.40 -35.74 -13.79
N GLU A 155 -5.45 -35.88 -12.46
CA GLU A 155 -5.44 -34.76 -11.52
C GLU A 155 -4.12 -33.98 -11.62
N ILE A 156 -2.97 -34.67 -11.73
CA ILE A 156 -1.67 -34.05 -11.98
C ILE A 156 -1.69 -33.29 -13.32
N ALA A 157 -2.25 -33.87 -14.38
CA ALA A 157 -2.34 -33.19 -15.67
C ALA A 157 -3.21 -31.92 -15.60
N ILE A 158 -4.29 -31.92 -14.82
CA ILE A 158 -5.12 -30.74 -14.57
C ILE A 158 -4.32 -29.68 -13.78
N MET A 159 -3.55 -30.08 -12.76
CA MET A 159 -2.67 -29.17 -12.03
C MET A 159 -1.64 -28.51 -12.96
N VAL A 160 -1.06 -29.28 -13.89
CA VAL A 160 -0.10 -28.75 -14.86
C VAL A 160 -0.78 -27.73 -15.79
N ASP A 161 -2.00 -28.00 -16.27
CA ASP A 161 -2.76 -27.04 -17.07
C ASP A 161 -3.03 -25.73 -16.29
N TYR A 162 -3.41 -25.83 -15.02
CA TYR A 162 -3.57 -24.66 -14.16
C TYR A 162 -2.27 -23.88 -13.96
N ALA A 163 -1.15 -24.59 -13.77
CA ALA A 163 0.14 -23.95 -13.55
C ALA A 163 0.66 -23.24 -14.81
N GLU A 164 0.43 -23.80 -16.00
CA GLU A 164 1.02 -23.32 -17.26
C GLU A 164 0.10 -22.41 -18.09
N ASN A 165 -1.21 -22.66 -18.08
CA ASN A 165 -2.15 -22.02 -19.00
C ASN A 165 -3.17 -21.08 -18.32
N LYS A 166 -3.29 -21.12 -16.99
CA LYS A 166 -4.21 -20.26 -16.23
C LYS A 166 -3.50 -19.11 -15.52
N ARG A 167 -4.28 -18.26 -14.86
CA ARG A 167 -3.82 -17.09 -14.12
C ARG A 167 -4.43 -17.06 -12.71
N GLY A 168 -4.04 -16.06 -11.93
CA GLY A 168 -4.62 -15.84 -10.61
C GLY A 168 -4.31 -16.93 -9.59
N LYS A 169 -5.23 -17.10 -8.64
CA LYS A 169 -5.02 -17.93 -7.44
C LYS A 169 -4.93 -19.43 -7.76
N ALA A 170 -5.73 -19.92 -8.71
CA ALA A 170 -5.68 -21.32 -9.15
C ALA A 170 -4.30 -21.71 -9.70
N SER A 171 -3.71 -20.86 -10.56
CA SER A 171 -2.38 -21.09 -11.11
C SER A 171 -1.31 -21.13 -10.03
N MET A 172 -1.33 -20.18 -9.07
CA MET A 172 -0.37 -20.14 -7.97
C MET A 172 -0.51 -21.35 -7.04
N ALA A 173 -1.74 -21.76 -6.72
CA ALA A 173 -2.00 -22.92 -5.89
C ALA A 173 -1.52 -24.21 -6.57
N ALA A 174 -1.77 -24.37 -7.88
CA ALA A 174 -1.32 -25.52 -8.64
C ALA A 174 0.21 -25.62 -8.72
N LYS A 175 0.90 -24.49 -8.95
CA LYS A 175 2.38 -24.44 -8.90
C LYS A 175 2.90 -24.89 -7.54
N GLY A 176 2.43 -24.27 -6.47
CA GLY A 176 2.86 -24.62 -5.11
C GLY A 176 2.61 -26.09 -4.76
N LEU A 177 1.46 -26.64 -5.17
CA LEU A 177 1.14 -28.05 -4.97
C LEU A 177 2.11 -28.97 -5.73
N LEU A 178 2.33 -28.70 -7.02
CA LEU A 178 3.20 -29.50 -7.88
C LEU A 178 4.66 -29.47 -7.44
N GLU A 179 5.15 -28.31 -6.98
CA GLU A 179 6.49 -28.19 -6.42
C GLU A 179 6.63 -28.93 -5.10
N TYR A 180 5.64 -28.81 -4.21
CA TYR A 180 5.67 -29.44 -2.90
C TYR A 180 5.59 -30.98 -2.97
N ALA A 181 4.66 -31.52 -3.77
CA ALA A 181 4.32 -32.94 -3.74
C ALA A 181 4.84 -33.76 -4.93
N TYR A 182 5.14 -33.14 -6.09
CA TYR A 182 5.41 -33.87 -7.33
C TYR A 182 6.75 -33.55 -7.99
N GLY A 183 7.61 -32.75 -7.34
CA GLY A 183 8.97 -32.48 -7.80
C GLY A 183 9.06 -31.59 -9.04
N TYR A 184 7.98 -30.86 -9.35
CA TYR A 184 8.04 -29.81 -10.37
C TYR A 184 8.86 -28.63 -9.87
N ASN A 185 9.28 -27.77 -10.79
CA ASN A 185 9.91 -26.51 -10.48
C ASN A 185 9.37 -25.43 -11.43
N TYR A 186 8.76 -24.41 -10.86
CA TYR A 186 8.28 -23.24 -11.54
C TYR A 186 9.13 -22.04 -11.12
N CYS A 187 9.33 -21.09 -12.04
CA CYS A 187 9.93 -19.84 -11.61
C CYS A 187 8.91 -18.99 -10.85
N ASP A 188 9.21 -18.65 -9.60
CA ASP A 188 8.61 -17.53 -8.86
C ASP A 188 9.14 -16.18 -9.35
N CYS A 189 9.35 -16.10 -10.67
CA CYS A 189 9.74 -14.87 -11.32
C CYS A 189 8.54 -13.92 -11.22
N LEU A 190 8.73 -12.74 -10.61
CA LEU A 190 7.83 -11.63 -10.88
C LEU A 190 7.71 -11.49 -12.40
N PRO A 191 6.52 -11.24 -12.96
CA PRO A 191 6.35 -11.08 -14.41
C PRO A 191 6.98 -9.76 -14.83
N VAL A 192 8.31 -9.72 -14.90
CA VAL A 192 9.06 -8.51 -15.18
C VAL A 192 9.39 -8.47 -16.67
N ASN A 193 8.34 -8.26 -17.46
CA ASN A 193 8.50 -8.00 -18.89
C ASN A 193 8.92 -6.54 -19.15
N ASP A 194 8.92 -5.69 -18.11
CA ASP A 194 9.27 -4.29 -18.20
C ASP A 194 10.34 -3.92 -17.16
N THR A 195 11.51 -3.53 -17.66
CA THR A 195 12.62 -3.01 -16.84
C THR A 195 12.24 -1.74 -16.07
N SER A 196 11.17 -1.05 -16.46
CA SER A 196 10.66 0.13 -15.74
C SER A 196 10.01 -0.22 -14.39
N ALA A 197 9.61 -1.49 -14.19
CA ALA A 197 9.05 -2.01 -12.95
C ALA A 197 10.12 -2.35 -11.89
N TRP A 198 11.41 -2.22 -12.23
CA TRP A 198 12.52 -2.48 -11.31
C TRP A 198 12.68 -1.30 -10.34
N LYS A 199 11.77 -1.18 -9.38
CA LYS A 199 12.01 -0.32 -8.22
C LYS A 199 12.74 -1.13 -7.15
N SER A 200 14.07 -1.16 -7.23
CA SER A 200 14.87 -1.57 -6.08
C SER A 200 14.93 -0.41 -5.09
N SER A 201 14.11 -0.47 -4.04
CA SER A 201 14.43 0.22 -2.80
C SER A 201 15.09 -0.80 -1.89
N VAL A 202 16.19 -0.41 -1.22
CA VAL A 202 16.67 -1.21 -0.09
C VAL A 202 15.56 -1.18 0.96
N VAL A 203 14.90 -2.31 1.19
CA VAL A 203 14.01 -2.47 2.34
C VAL A 203 14.95 -2.52 3.54
N ASP A 204 15.01 -1.44 4.30
CA ASP A 204 15.64 -1.47 5.62
C ASP A 204 14.78 -2.38 6.52
N PRO A 205 15.32 -3.52 7.00
CA PRO A 205 14.59 -4.44 7.88
C PRO A 205 14.15 -3.77 9.19
N PHE A 206 14.68 -2.57 9.50
CA PHE A 206 14.36 -1.76 10.67
C PHE A 206 13.53 -0.51 10.35
N ALA A 207 12.99 -0.38 9.13
CA ALA A 207 11.95 0.61 8.85
C ALA A 207 10.64 0.20 9.55
N VAL A 208 10.63 0.31 10.88
CA VAL A 208 9.42 0.34 11.68
C VAL A 208 8.59 1.49 11.12
N THR A 209 7.43 1.14 10.57
CA THR A 209 6.31 2.03 10.29
C THR A 209 5.81 2.59 11.62
N GLY A 210 6.58 3.51 12.19
CA GLY A 210 6.13 4.46 13.20
C GLY A 210 6.18 5.82 12.53
N GLU A 211 5.09 6.58 12.58
CA GLU A 211 5.08 8.01 12.30
C GLU A 211 6.31 8.62 13.02
N SER A 212 7.37 8.88 12.25
CA SER A 212 8.58 9.48 12.79
C SER A 212 8.21 10.92 13.10
N ASN A 213 8.08 11.24 14.39
CA ASN A 213 7.91 12.60 14.92
C ASN A 213 9.12 13.53 14.61
N LEU A 214 9.90 13.21 13.58
CA LEU A 214 10.93 14.05 13.02
C LEU A 214 10.26 15.00 12.03
N PHE A 215 10.30 16.30 12.33
CA PHE A 215 9.79 17.36 11.46
C PHE A 215 10.94 18.25 11.03
N ILE A 216 10.95 18.64 9.75
CA ILE A 216 11.80 19.72 9.25
C ILE A 216 11.18 20.39 8.01
N GLU A 217 11.16 21.71 8.01
CA GLU A 217 10.70 22.53 6.89
C GLU A 217 11.62 23.73 6.68
N ALA A 218 11.81 24.13 5.43
CA ALA A 218 12.63 25.27 5.04
C ALA A 218 11.74 26.43 4.60
N THR A 219 11.85 27.59 5.27
CA THR A 219 11.06 28.80 4.98
C THR A 219 11.95 30.05 4.94
N PRO A 220 11.82 30.94 3.94
CA PRO A 220 11.07 30.76 2.69
C PRO A 220 11.71 29.69 1.80
N ASN A 221 10.95 29.17 0.84
CA ASN A 221 11.44 28.25 -0.18
C ASN A 221 10.55 28.38 -1.43
N PRO A 222 11.00 29.03 -2.51
CA PRO A 222 12.38 29.47 -2.78
C PRO A 222 12.91 30.57 -1.85
N ALA A 223 14.24 30.59 -1.64
CA ALA A 223 14.94 31.53 -0.76
C ALA A 223 16.03 32.31 -1.52
N SER A 224 16.19 33.60 -1.23
CA SER A 224 17.14 34.47 -1.96
C SER A 224 18.25 35.08 -1.08
N THR A 225 18.08 35.11 0.23
CA THR A 225 19.03 35.78 1.15
C THR A 225 19.25 34.99 2.43
N TRP A 226 18.20 34.40 2.98
CA TRP A 226 18.27 33.52 4.13
C TRP A 226 17.21 32.43 4.02
N VAL A 227 17.43 31.33 4.73
CA VAL A 227 16.45 30.26 4.94
C VAL A 227 16.43 29.86 6.40
N ALA A 228 15.25 29.70 6.97
CA ALA A 228 15.03 29.14 8.29
C ALA A 228 14.62 27.67 8.16
N PHE A 229 15.28 26.82 8.93
CA PHE A 229 14.89 25.42 9.08
C PHE A 229 14.18 25.24 10.41
N ASP A 230 12.85 25.16 10.38
CA ASP A 230 12.03 24.81 11.54
C ASP A 230 12.07 23.30 11.75
N TYR A 231 12.35 22.85 12.96
CA TYR A 231 12.52 21.43 13.26
C TYR A 231 11.85 20.99 14.56
N GLU A 232 11.43 19.74 14.60
CA GLU A 232 11.00 19.01 15.79
C GLU A 232 11.69 17.65 15.83
N LEU A 233 12.27 17.29 16.98
CA LEU A 233 13.01 16.07 17.21
C LEU A 233 12.20 15.13 18.13
N PRO A 234 12.33 13.80 17.92
CA PRO A 234 11.70 12.82 18.80
C PRO A 234 12.07 12.97 20.29
N VAL A 235 11.18 12.50 21.17
CA VAL A 235 11.33 12.59 22.64
C VAL A 235 12.60 11.88 23.16
N TYR A 236 13.14 10.90 22.42
CA TYR A 236 14.40 10.23 22.76
C TYR A 236 15.67 10.98 22.28
N ALA A 237 15.55 11.95 21.35
CA ALA A 237 16.69 12.58 20.70
C ALA A 237 17.30 13.73 21.53
N THR A 238 18.59 13.67 21.86
CA THR A 238 19.28 14.74 22.59
C THR A 238 19.91 15.81 21.68
N GLY A 239 20.01 15.53 20.39
CA GLY A 239 20.48 16.45 19.35
C GLY A 239 20.31 15.87 17.96
N ALA A 240 20.54 16.69 16.94
CA ALA A 240 20.42 16.30 15.53
C ALA A 240 21.51 16.96 14.67
N LEU A 241 21.74 16.39 13.49
CA LEU A 241 22.57 16.97 12.45
C LEU A 241 21.70 17.36 11.26
N LEU A 242 21.63 18.65 10.97
CA LEU A 242 21.08 19.16 9.72
C LEU A 242 22.22 19.30 8.71
N GLN A 243 22.09 18.67 7.55
CA GLN A 243 23.06 18.74 6.46
C GLN A 243 22.38 19.26 5.20
N VAL A 244 22.99 20.22 4.51
CA VAL A 244 22.56 20.66 3.18
C VAL A 244 23.59 20.18 2.15
N SER A 245 23.13 19.65 1.04
CA SER A 245 23.95 19.09 -0.03
C SER A 245 23.45 19.51 -1.41
N GLY A 246 24.37 19.58 -2.38
CA GLY A 246 24.02 19.76 -3.80
C GLY A 246 23.42 18.49 -4.41
N MET A 247 22.89 18.59 -5.63
CA MET A 247 22.30 17.44 -6.34
C MET A 247 23.28 16.28 -6.61
N ASN A 248 24.59 16.55 -6.57
CA ASN A 248 25.64 15.53 -6.66
C ASN A 248 25.97 14.87 -5.31
N GLY A 249 25.22 15.17 -4.24
CA GLY A 249 25.45 14.64 -2.89
C GLY A 249 26.60 15.30 -2.13
N LYS A 250 27.28 16.30 -2.72
CA LYS A 250 28.36 17.03 -2.04
C LYS A 250 27.77 17.91 -0.94
N ALA A 251 28.24 17.74 0.29
CA ALA A 251 27.85 18.56 1.43
C ALA A 251 28.29 20.01 1.24
N ILE A 252 27.37 20.94 1.48
CA ILE A 252 27.60 22.40 1.38
C ILE A 252 27.75 22.99 2.77
N VAL A 253 26.84 22.63 3.67
CA VAL A 253 26.89 23.08 5.06
C VAL A 253 26.29 22.02 5.99
N SER A 254 26.67 22.07 7.26
CA SER A 254 26.09 21.23 8.30
C SER A 254 25.97 21.98 9.62
N PHE A 255 24.85 21.78 10.32
CA PHE A 255 24.53 22.40 11.60
C PHE A 255 24.23 21.33 12.64
N ARG A 256 24.83 21.46 13.82
CA ARG A 256 24.40 20.70 14.99
C ARG A 256 23.23 21.42 15.64
N LEU A 257 22.13 20.71 15.82
CA LEU A 257 20.90 21.20 16.44
C LEU A 257 20.75 20.61 17.83
N SER A 258 20.30 21.44 18.76
CA SER A 258 20.04 21.06 20.16
C SER A 258 18.62 21.47 20.55
N GLY A 259 18.04 20.76 21.50
CA GLY A 259 16.66 20.98 21.93
C GLY A 259 15.64 20.21 21.09
N LYS A 260 14.45 20.02 21.66
CA LYS A 260 13.38 19.19 21.05
C LYS A 260 12.69 19.86 19.87
N GLN A 261 12.65 21.17 19.85
CA GLN A 261 12.09 21.96 18.77
C GLN A 261 12.88 23.26 18.64
N GLY A 262 12.91 23.84 17.45
CA GLY A 262 13.56 25.12 17.25
C GLY A 262 13.65 25.51 15.78
N GLN A 263 14.37 26.59 15.55
CA GLN A 263 14.61 27.14 14.23
C GLN A 263 16.11 27.35 14.03
N LYS A 264 16.63 26.93 12.87
CA LYS A 264 18.01 27.24 12.44
C LYS A 264 18.00 28.13 11.21
N VAL A 265 18.41 29.38 11.36
CA VAL A 265 18.57 30.31 10.25
C VAL A 265 19.95 30.17 9.61
N TRP A 266 19.99 30.18 8.28
CA TRP A 266 21.18 30.16 7.44
C TRP A 266 21.15 31.30 6.43
N ASP A 267 22.21 32.09 6.39
CA ASP A 267 22.47 33.10 5.35
C ASP A 267 23.00 32.43 4.08
N ILE A 268 22.29 32.62 2.96
CA ILE A 268 22.54 31.95 1.68
C ILE A 268 23.00 32.91 0.59
N ARG A 269 23.38 34.15 0.92
CA ARG A 269 23.82 35.14 -0.08
C ARG A 269 25.06 34.71 -0.86
N ASP A 270 25.90 33.86 -0.27
CA ASP A 270 27.11 33.30 -0.89
C ASP A 270 26.89 31.90 -1.49
N VAL A 271 25.63 31.45 -1.59
CA VAL A 271 25.27 30.14 -2.13
C VAL A 271 24.81 30.30 -3.57
N GLU A 272 25.34 29.47 -4.48
CA GLU A 272 24.94 29.50 -5.88
C GLU A 272 23.44 29.21 -6.05
N LYS A 273 22.81 29.86 -7.02
CA LYS A 273 21.40 29.61 -7.37
C LYS A 273 21.25 28.17 -7.84
N GLY A 274 20.23 27.48 -7.35
CA GLY A 274 20.04 26.07 -7.70
C GLY A 274 19.16 25.30 -6.73
N VAL A 275 19.12 23.98 -6.96
CA VAL A 275 18.34 23.04 -6.16
C VAL A 275 19.27 22.28 -5.22
N TYR A 276 18.89 22.25 -3.95
CA TYR A 276 19.62 21.61 -2.87
C TYR A 276 18.74 20.63 -2.12
N LEU A 277 19.38 19.65 -1.47
CA LEU A 277 18.72 18.71 -0.56
C LEU A 277 19.18 19.01 0.87
N TYR A 278 18.23 19.29 1.75
CA TYR A 278 18.48 19.35 3.19
C TYR A 278 18.02 18.06 3.85
N THR A 279 18.80 17.53 4.77
CA THR A 279 18.54 16.29 5.51
C THR A 279 18.79 16.50 6.99
N LEU A 280 17.76 16.29 7.80
CA LEU A 280 17.85 16.21 9.25
C LEU A 280 18.11 14.75 9.68
N LYS A 281 19.16 14.51 10.45
CA LYS A 281 19.57 13.18 10.90
C LYS A 281 19.58 13.08 12.43
N VAL A 282 18.99 12.00 12.95
CA VAL A 282 18.94 11.64 14.38
C VAL A 282 19.17 10.14 14.51
N GLY A 283 20.37 9.72 14.94
CA GLY A 283 20.71 8.30 15.02
C GLY A 283 20.63 7.62 13.64
N SER A 284 19.83 6.57 13.52
CA SER A 284 19.52 5.88 12.26
C SER A 284 18.38 6.53 11.46
N THR A 285 17.64 7.47 12.05
CA THR A 285 16.47 8.11 11.43
C THR A 285 16.87 9.39 10.71
N ASN A 286 16.28 9.64 9.55
CA ASN A 286 16.45 10.92 8.84
C ASN A 286 15.15 11.40 8.18
N LYS A 287 15.07 12.71 7.90
CA LYS A 287 14.03 13.33 7.08
C LYS A 287 14.67 14.35 6.17
N SER A 288 14.25 14.36 4.91
CA SER A 288 14.82 15.24 3.89
C SER A 288 13.77 16.09 3.21
N GLY A 289 14.20 17.22 2.68
CA GLY A 289 13.38 18.08 1.82
C GLY A 289 14.24 18.85 0.82
N LYS A 290 13.57 19.49 -0.13
CA LYS A 290 14.20 20.23 -1.21
C LYS A 290 14.25 21.71 -0.86
N LEU A 291 15.40 22.35 -1.04
CA LEU A 291 15.57 23.80 -0.94
C LEU A 291 15.88 24.36 -2.33
N ILE A 292 15.20 25.45 -2.71
CA ILE A 292 15.46 26.20 -3.94
C ILE A 292 16.08 27.53 -3.55
N VAL A 293 17.27 27.83 -4.09
CA VAL A 293 17.96 29.11 -3.91
C VAL A 293 17.89 29.93 -5.20
N GLU A 294 17.43 31.18 -5.09
CA GLU A 294 17.19 32.12 -6.18
C GLU A 294 18.05 33.38 -6.15
#